data_AF-A0A7X6XEI7-F1
#
_entry.id   AF-A0A7X6XEI7-F1
#
_cell.length_a   1.000
_cell.length_b   1.000
_cell.length_c   1.000
_cell.angle_alpha   90.00
_cell.angle_beta   90.00
_cell.angle_gamma   90.00
#
_symmetry.space_group_name_H-M   'P 1'
#
loop_
_entity.id
_entity.type
_entity.pdbx_description
1 polymer ?
#
loop_
_entity_poly.entity_id
_entity_poly.type
_entity_poly.pdbx_seq_one_letter_code
_entity_poly.pdbx_strand_id
1 'polypeptide(L)'
;MEPTKRVVNDKWIKASVLAGLWAGIEIIAGSFLHNLSIPLSGTILTLISIILVIGFFQIWPKYGIIWRAGLITALMKSISPSAVILGPMIAITVEGFLMEFAVRVAGRNITGYISAGMLTMIGILVHKVVRLFLLYGWDIFLIYEEMFNFATQKLGLVGVQPMRAVGSLFVIYALLGALAAFLGYRLGQRAKKEQYCEHTPLSKIDGKQWQQPSEEIEYSTRFLILLVIA
;
A
#
# COMPACT_ATOMS: atom_id res chain seq x y z
N MET A 1 16.72 -14.48 40.22
CA MET A 1 16.62 -13.49 39.13
C MET A 1 15.39 -13.83 38.31
N GLU A 2 14.26 -13.19 38.59
CA GLU A 2 13.07 -13.35 37.74
C GLU A 2 13.40 -12.82 36.33
N PRO A 3 13.04 -13.56 35.26
CA PRO A 3 13.23 -13.07 33.91
C PRO A 3 12.30 -11.87 33.72
N THR A 4 12.85 -10.67 33.72
CA THR A 4 12.17 -9.42 33.35
C THR A 4 11.46 -9.66 32.02
N LYS A 5 10.14 -9.86 32.07
CA LYS A 5 9.30 -10.11 30.90
C LYS A 5 9.45 -8.89 30.00
N ARG A 6 10.27 -8.99 28.94
CA ARG A 6 10.47 -7.88 27.99
C ARG A 6 9.12 -7.61 27.33
N VAL A 7 8.40 -6.61 27.84
CA VAL A 7 7.14 -6.18 27.26
C VAL A 7 7.48 -5.57 25.90
N VAL A 8 7.24 -6.33 24.83
CA VAL A 8 7.44 -5.85 23.46
C VAL A 8 6.55 -4.63 23.27
N ASN A 9 7.13 -3.54 22.76
CA ASN A 9 6.41 -2.28 22.59
C ASN A 9 5.23 -2.45 21.62
N ASP A 10 4.01 -2.10 22.05
CA ASP A 10 2.75 -2.17 21.29
C ASP A 10 2.87 -1.63 19.86
N LYS A 11 3.70 -0.59 19.66
CA LYS A 11 3.91 0.01 18.33
C LYS A 11 4.62 -0.92 17.35
N TRP A 12 5.58 -1.73 17.81
CA TRP A 12 6.30 -2.67 16.95
C TRP A 12 5.43 -3.86 16.57
N ILE A 13 4.57 -4.34 17.49
CA ILE A 13 3.60 -5.41 17.21
C ILE A 13 2.59 -4.96 16.15
N LYS A 14 2.02 -3.77 16.30
CA LYS A 14 1.08 -3.23 15.30
C LYS A 14 1.75 -2.97 13.96
N ALA A 15 2.99 -2.47 13.98
CA ALA A 15 3.77 -2.28 12.77
C ALA A 15 4.09 -3.60 12.08
N SER A 16 4.41 -4.67 12.80
CA SER A 16 4.69 -5.98 12.18
C SER A 16 3.45 -6.62 11.55
N VAL A 17 2.27 -6.46 12.16
CA VAL A 17 1.00 -6.94 11.56
C VAL A 17 0.74 -6.20 10.24
N LEU A 18 0.83 -4.86 10.26
CA LEU A 18 0.68 -4.05 9.05
C LEU A 18 1.74 -4.41 7.99
N ALA A 19 2.99 -4.57 8.42
CA ALA A 19 4.11 -4.88 7.53
C ALA A 19 3.96 -6.25 6.87
N GLY A 20 3.49 -7.26 7.60
CA GLY A 20 3.27 -8.60 7.06
C GLY A 20 2.22 -8.62 5.96
N LEU A 21 1.11 -7.90 6.17
CA LEU A 21 0.08 -7.76 5.14
C LEU A 21 0.59 -6.98 3.92
N TRP A 22 1.26 -5.84 4.18
CA TRP A 22 1.85 -5.03 3.13
C TRP A 22 2.89 -5.84 2.32
N ALA A 23 3.80 -6.55 2.98
CA ALA A 23 4.81 -7.40 2.34
C ALA A 23 4.20 -8.52 1.52
N GLY A 24 3.17 -9.19 2.03
CA GLY A 24 2.47 -10.24 1.30
C GLY A 24 1.91 -9.73 -0.03
N ILE A 25 1.20 -8.60 0.00
CA ILE A 25 0.67 -7.97 -1.21
C ILE A 25 1.79 -7.53 -2.15
N GLU A 26 2.83 -6.90 -1.61
CA GLU A 26 3.95 -6.34 -2.36
C GLU A 26 4.80 -7.42 -3.06
N ILE A 27 4.87 -8.62 -2.49
CA ILE A 27 5.55 -9.78 -3.09
C ILE A 27 4.64 -10.46 -4.12
N ILE A 28 3.38 -10.76 -3.76
CA ILE A 28 2.44 -11.49 -4.63
C ILE A 28 2.03 -10.63 -5.82
N ALA A 29 1.50 -9.43 -5.59
CA ALA A 29 1.09 -8.51 -6.65
C ALA A 29 2.30 -8.04 -7.45
N GLY A 30 3.45 -7.82 -6.79
CA GLY A 30 4.70 -7.48 -7.47
C GLY A 30 5.14 -8.55 -8.46
N SER A 31 5.17 -9.82 -8.02
CA SER A 31 5.50 -10.95 -8.90
C SER A 31 4.48 -11.11 -10.02
N PHE A 32 3.19 -11.00 -9.72
CA PHE A 32 2.13 -11.12 -10.72
C PHE A 32 2.23 -10.04 -11.83
N LEU A 33 2.41 -8.77 -11.45
CA LEU A 33 2.55 -7.68 -12.41
C LEU A 33 3.84 -7.79 -13.22
N HIS A 34 4.91 -8.30 -12.62
CA HIS A 34 6.16 -8.55 -13.34
C HIS A 34 5.98 -9.68 -14.36
N ASN A 35 5.29 -10.75 -13.99
CA ASN A 35 5.00 -11.88 -14.90
C ASN A 35 4.10 -11.45 -16.08
N LEU A 36 3.17 -10.52 -15.86
CA LEU A 36 2.36 -9.92 -16.93
C LEU A 36 3.10 -8.85 -17.75
N SER A 37 4.37 -8.54 -17.42
CA SER A 37 5.17 -7.49 -18.06
C SER A 37 4.46 -6.13 -18.14
N ILE A 38 3.64 -5.81 -17.12
CA ILE A 38 2.87 -4.57 -17.11
C ILE A 38 3.83 -3.39 -16.91
N PRO A 39 3.82 -2.38 -17.80
CA PRO A 39 4.59 -1.18 -17.58
C PRO A 39 4.06 -0.45 -16.33
N LEU A 40 4.95 0.10 -15.52
CA LEU A 40 4.63 0.88 -14.30
C LEU A 40 4.11 0.05 -13.10
N SER A 41 4.48 -1.23 -12.98
CA SER A 41 4.10 -2.07 -11.82
C SER A 41 4.38 -1.40 -10.47
N GLY A 42 5.49 -0.67 -10.34
CA GLY A 42 5.82 0.06 -9.11
C GLY A 42 4.76 1.08 -8.70
N THR A 43 4.21 1.85 -9.65
CA THR A 43 3.14 2.83 -9.38
C THR A 43 1.89 2.15 -8.83
N ILE A 44 1.51 1.00 -9.40
CA ILE A 44 0.34 0.24 -8.98
C ILE A 44 0.55 -0.29 -7.54
N LEU A 45 1.73 -0.82 -7.26
CA LEU A 45 2.10 -1.29 -5.92
C LEU A 45 2.05 -0.15 -4.88
N THR A 46 2.60 1.02 -5.20
CA THR A 46 2.52 2.19 -4.32
C THR A 46 1.06 2.60 -4.05
N LEU A 47 0.18 2.57 -5.07
CA LEU A 47 -1.24 2.89 -4.88
C LEU A 47 -1.92 1.92 -3.91
N ILE A 48 -1.68 0.62 -4.07
CA ILE A 48 -2.23 -0.40 -3.17
C ILE A 48 -1.67 -0.21 -1.75
N SER A 49 -0.39 0.11 -1.64
CA SER A 49 0.30 0.39 -0.38
C SER A 49 -0.32 1.57 0.37
N ILE A 50 -0.57 2.69 -0.34
CA ILE A 50 -1.23 3.88 0.21
C ILE A 50 -2.62 3.52 0.75
N ILE A 51 -3.43 2.80 -0.05
CA ILE A 51 -4.78 2.37 0.34
C ILE A 51 -4.73 1.54 1.63
N LEU A 52 -3.84 0.54 1.66
CA LEU A 52 -3.69 -0.39 2.78
C LEU A 52 -3.21 0.31 4.05
N VAL A 53 -2.16 1.11 3.96
CA VAL A 53 -1.54 1.79 5.10
C VAL A 53 -2.50 2.83 5.70
N ILE A 54 -3.13 3.66 4.86
CA ILE A 54 -4.08 4.67 5.34
C ILE A 54 -5.34 4.01 5.91
N GLY A 55 -5.79 2.90 5.31
CA GLY A 55 -6.90 2.10 5.83
C GLY A 55 -6.63 1.55 7.22
N PHE A 56 -5.47 0.89 7.41
CA PHE A 56 -5.06 0.38 8.72
C PHE A 56 -4.82 1.47 9.75
N PHE A 57 -4.33 2.64 9.32
CA PHE A 57 -4.11 3.77 10.21
C PHE A 57 -5.43 4.30 10.83
N GLN A 58 -6.59 4.07 10.20
CA GLN A 58 -7.89 4.42 10.80
C GLN A 58 -8.24 3.55 12.01
N ILE A 59 -7.77 2.30 12.01
CA ILE A 59 -7.97 1.33 13.09
C ILE A 59 -7.02 1.65 14.26
N TRP A 60 -5.73 1.87 13.96
CA TRP A 60 -4.71 2.20 14.96
C TRP A 60 -4.02 3.54 14.66
N PRO A 61 -4.64 4.68 14.99
CA PRO A 61 -4.08 6.01 14.71
C PRO A 61 -2.98 6.35 15.73
N LYS A 62 -1.83 5.65 15.67
CA LYS A 62 -0.65 5.94 16.49
C LYS A 62 0.54 6.28 15.60
N TYR A 63 1.17 7.41 15.88
CA TYR A 63 2.39 7.81 15.20
C TYR A 63 3.52 6.82 15.45
N GLY A 64 4.28 6.57 14.39
CA GLY A 64 5.45 5.72 14.38
C GLY A 64 5.18 4.31 13.89
N ILE A 65 3.93 3.95 13.57
CA ILE A 65 3.61 2.62 13.04
C ILE A 65 3.97 2.54 11.56
N ILE A 66 3.71 3.59 10.77
CA ILE A 66 3.79 3.54 9.30
C ILE A 66 5.24 3.37 8.83
N TRP A 67 6.17 4.19 9.32
CA TRP A 67 7.57 4.09 8.91
C TRP A 67 8.22 2.77 9.33
N ARG A 68 7.82 2.23 10.51
CA ARG A 68 8.29 0.92 10.99
C ARG A 68 7.73 -0.20 10.12
N ALA A 69 6.47 -0.08 9.72
CA ALA A 69 5.85 -1.05 8.83
C ALA A 69 6.58 -1.07 7.48
N GLY A 70 6.84 0.11 6.88
CA GLY A 70 7.59 0.21 5.61
C GLY A 70 9.00 -0.37 5.70
N LEU A 71 9.72 -0.14 6.80
CA LEU A 71 11.04 -0.73 7.03
C LEU A 71 10.97 -2.27 7.12
N ILE A 72 10.04 -2.81 7.90
CA ILE A 72 9.86 -4.26 8.03
C ILE A 72 9.43 -4.87 6.69
N THR A 73 8.52 -4.22 5.96
CA THR A 73 8.08 -4.65 4.63
C THR A 73 9.24 -4.71 3.64
N ALA A 74 10.11 -3.70 3.63
CA ALA A 74 11.30 -3.70 2.78
C ALA A 74 12.25 -4.87 3.11
N LEU A 75 12.45 -5.16 4.40
CA LEU A 75 13.25 -6.31 4.85
C LEU A 75 12.61 -7.66 4.48
N MET A 76 11.28 -7.78 4.60
CA MET A 76 10.58 -8.99 4.17
C MET A 76 10.69 -9.19 2.65
N LYS A 77 10.56 -8.11 1.87
CA LYS A 77 10.76 -8.16 0.42
C LYS A 77 12.19 -8.52 0.04
N SER A 78 13.20 -8.11 0.83
CA SER A 78 14.60 -8.47 0.54
C SER A 78 14.93 -9.95 0.69
N ILE A 79 14.14 -10.68 1.48
CA ILE A 79 14.28 -12.13 1.64
C ILE A 79 13.60 -12.88 0.47
N SER A 80 12.71 -12.21 -0.28
CA SER A 80 12.00 -12.83 -1.41
C SER A 80 12.95 -13.09 -2.59
N PRO A 81 12.92 -14.29 -3.21
CA PRO A 81 13.83 -14.68 -4.29
C PRO A 81 13.59 -13.94 -5.63
N SER A 82 12.62 -13.03 -5.70
CA SER A 82 12.35 -12.20 -6.87
C SER A 82 13.40 -11.09 -6.99
N ALA A 83 14.49 -11.35 -7.71
CA ALA A 83 15.54 -10.41 -8.15
C ALA A 83 15.96 -9.35 -7.09
N VAL A 84 17.15 -9.54 -6.50
CA VAL A 84 17.79 -8.64 -5.52
C VAL A 84 18.15 -7.29 -6.14
N ILE A 85 17.13 -6.50 -6.48
CA ILE A 85 17.26 -5.13 -6.95
C ILE A 85 17.05 -4.27 -5.70
N LEU A 86 18.08 -3.57 -5.26
CA LEU A 86 18.01 -2.66 -4.10
C LEU A 86 16.97 -1.53 -4.30
N GLY A 87 16.61 -1.25 -5.56
CA GLY A 87 15.66 -0.19 -5.95
C GLY A 87 14.28 -0.29 -5.27
N PRO A 88 13.52 -1.38 -5.44
CA PRO A 88 12.24 -1.57 -4.75
C PRO A 88 12.30 -1.45 -3.22
N MET A 89 13.38 -1.92 -2.57
CA MET A 89 13.51 -1.88 -1.11
C MET A 89 13.61 -0.44 -0.59
N ILE A 90 14.42 0.37 -1.27
CA ILE A 90 14.56 1.80 -0.96
C ILE A 90 13.23 2.51 -1.21
N ALA A 91 12.55 2.19 -2.32
CA ALA A 91 11.26 2.78 -2.66
C ALA A 91 10.22 2.57 -1.54
N ILE A 92 10.00 1.33 -1.09
CA ILE A 92 9.05 1.00 -0.01
C ILE A 92 9.40 1.71 1.30
N THR A 93 10.69 1.77 1.63
CA THR A 93 11.14 2.47 2.86
C THR A 93 10.84 3.96 2.78
N VAL A 94 11.12 4.59 1.62
CA VAL A 94 10.80 6.00 1.35
C VAL A 94 9.30 6.24 1.38
N GLU A 95 8.48 5.35 0.82
CA GLU A 95 7.02 5.44 0.87
C GLU A 95 6.50 5.49 2.31
N GLY A 96 6.94 4.56 3.16
CA GLY A 96 6.56 4.52 4.57
C GLY A 96 7.01 5.77 5.33
N PHE A 97 8.20 6.29 5.03
CA PHE A 97 8.70 7.50 5.67
C PHE A 97 7.93 8.76 5.22
N LEU A 98 7.67 8.91 3.92
CA LEU A 98 6.89 10.02 3.37
C LEU A 98 5.45 10.02 3.88
N MET A 99 4.80 8.85 3.93
CA MET A 99 3.45 8.73 4.48
C MET A 99 3.41 9.14 5.95
N GLU A 100 4.34 8.62 6.78
CA GLU A 100 4.41 9.00 8.19
C GLU A 100 4.70 10.49 8.37
N PHE A 101 5.63 11.05 7.59
CA PHE A 101 5.98 12.46 7.64
C PHE A 101 4.79 13.35 7.29
N ALA A 102 4.10 13.07 6.20
CA ALA A 102 2.92 13.83 5.79
C ALA A 102 1.79 13.78 6.83
N VAL A 103 1.48 12.59 7.37
CA VAL A 103 0.44 12.42 8.41
C VAL A 103 0.84 13.10 9.72
N ARG A 104 2.14 13.18 10.06
CA ARG A 104 2.62 13.92 11.23
C ARG A 104 2.46 15.43 11.06
N VAL A 105 2.81 15.97 9.90
CA VAL A 105 2.78 17.41 9.63
C VAL A 105 1.35 17.92 9.45
N ALA A 106 0.56 17.26 8.61
CA ALA A 106 -0.81 17.69 8.28
C ALA A 106 -1.86 17.22 9.32
N GLY A 107 -1.50 16.28 10.19
CA GLY A 107 -2.35 15.76 11.26
C GLY A 107 -3.23 14.59 10.84
N ARG A 108 -4.06 14.11 11.78
CA ARG A 108 -4.94 12.93 11.62
C ARG A 108 -6.32 13.30 11.06
N ASN A 109 -6.34 14.18 10.07
CA ASN A 109 -7.53 14.62 9.37
C ASN A 109 -7.54 14.05 7.94
N ILE A 110 -8.67 14.15 7.25
CA ILE A 110 -8.80 13.68 5.86
C ILE A 110 -7.80 14.37 4.93
N THR A 111 -7.53 15.65 5.17
CA THR A 111 -6.55 16.44 4.42
C THR A 111 -5.13 15.90 4.61
N GLY A 112 -4.80 15.43 5.81
CA GLY A 112 -3.51 14.82 6.12
C GLY A 112 -3.31 13.50 5.42
N TYR A 113 -4.34 12.65 5.38
CA TYR A 113 -4.29 11.41 4.61
C TYR A 113 -4.16 11.66 3.10
N ILE A 114 -4.92 12.62 2.56
CA ILE A 114 -4.82 13.01 1.15
C ILE A 114 -3.42 13.54 0.84
N SER A 115 -2.89 14.42 1.68
CA SER A 115 -1.53 14.96 1.52
C SER A 115 -0.46 13.88 1.58
N ALA A 116 -0.66 12.86 2.42
CA ALA A 116 0.23 11.69 2.48
C ALA A 116 0.21 10.89 1.18
N GLY A 117 -0.97 10.59 0.63
CA GLY A 117 -1.06 9.91 -0.67
C GLY A 117 -0.43 10.71 -1.81
N MET A 118 -0.70 12.02 -1.87
CA MET A 118 -0.11 12.93 -2.87
C MET A 118 1.42 12.96 -2.77
N LEU A 119 1.94 13.20 -1.56
CA LEU A 119 3.38 13.32 -1.32
C LEU A 119 4.11 12.02 -1.61
N THR A 120 3.53 10.87 -1.23
CA THR A 120 4.12 9.56 -1.50
C THR A 120 4.18 9.26 -3.00
N MET A 121 3.14 9.58 -3.76
CA MET A 121 3.15 9.38 -5.21
C MET A 121 4.13 10.32 -5.93
N ILE A 122 4.21 11.58 -5.50
CA ILE A 122 5.24 12.51 -6.00
C ILE A 122 6.63 11.99 -5.64
N GLY A 123 6.83 11.53 -4.40
CA GLY A 123 8.07 10.96 -3.92
C GLY A 123 8.52 9.74 -4.73
N ILE A 124 7.59 8.88 -5.15
CA ILE A 124 7.93 7.73 -6.01
C ILE A 124 8.40 8.16 -7.39
N LEU A 125 7.77 9.19 -7.95
CA LEU A 125 8.16 9.74 -9.24
C LEU A 125 9.57 10.36 -9.15
N VAL A 126 9.84 11.12 -8.09
CA VAL A 126 11.18 11.67 -7.80
C VAL A 126 12.19 10.55 -7.62
N HIS A 127 11.87 9.51 -6.84
CA HIS A 127 12.77 8.37 -6.65
C HIS A 127 13.08 7.65 -7.97
N LYS A 128 12.11 7.54 -8.89
CA LYS A 128 12.34 7.01 -10.24
C LYS A 128 13.30 7.88 -11.04
N VAL A 129 13.13 9.20 -11.01
CA VAL A 129 14.04 10.16 -11.68
C VAL A 129 15.45 10.07 -11.10
N VAL A 130 15.60 10.05 -9.77
CA VAL A 130 16.90 9.91 -9.09
C VAL A 130 17.58 8.60 -9.48
N ARG A 131 16.83 7.50 -9.56
CA ARG A 131 17.37 6.20 -9.99
C ARG A 131 17.89 6.25 -11.43
N LEU A 132 17.14 6.87 -12.33
CA LEU A 132 17.57 7.06 -13.72
C LEU A 132 18.82 7.94 -13.80
N PHE A 133 18.85 9.05 -13.05
CA PHE A 133 20.00 9.93 -12.97
C PHE A 133 21.25 9.23 -12.41
N LEU A 134 21.12 8.36 -11.40
CA LEU A 134 22.25 7.59 -10.87
C LEU A 134 22.79 6.56 -11.87
N LEU A 135 21.94 6.01 -12.74
CA LEU A 135 22.34 4.99 -13.73
C LEU A 135 22.96 5.61 -14.99
N TYR A 136 22.42 6.73 -15.45
CA TYR A 136 22.75 7.34 -16.75
C TYR A 136 23.44 8.70 -16.63
N GLY A 137 23.59 9.24 -15.43
CA GLY A 137 24.18 10.56 -15.21
C GLY A 137 23.38 11.68 -15.87
N TRP A 138 24.09 12.65 -16.46
CA TRP A 138 23.48 13.80 -17.14
C TRP A 138 22.88 13.43 -18.50
N ASP A 139 23.33 12.32 -19.11
CA ASP A 139 22.91 11.90 -20.44
C ASP A 139 21.41 11.57 -20.51
N ILE A 140 20.78 11.26 -19.38
CA ILE A 140 19.34 11.02 -19.32
C ILE A 140 18.51 12.24 -19.75
N PHE A 141 18.98 13.46 -19.46
CA PHE A 141 18.26 14.67 -19.84
C PHE A 141 18.31 14.90 -21.34
N LEU A 142 19.45 14.58 -21.97
CA LEU A 142 19.62 14.63 -23.42
C LEU A 142 18.72 13.58 -24.10
N ILE A 143 18.76 12.33 -23.63
CA ILE A 143 17.92 11.24 -24.14
C ILE A 143 16.44 11.61 -23.99
N TYR A 144 16.06 12.21 -22.86
CA TYR A 144 14.68 12.65 -22.63
C TYR A 144 14.23 13.73 -23.62
N GLU A 145 15.04 14.76 -23.87
CA GLU A 145 14.73 15.81 -24.85
C GLU A 145 14.58 15.23 -26.26
N GLU A 146 15.50 14.36 -26.67
CA GLU A 146 15.44 13.72 -28.00
C GLU A 146 14.21 12.82 -28.15
N MET A 147 13.90 12.00 -27.15
CA MET A 147 12.69 11.17 -27.13
C MET A 147 11.41 12.02 -27.14
N PHE A 148 11.40 13.14 -26.42
CA PHE A 148 10.26 14.05 -26.38
C PHE A 148 10.06 14.76 -27.73
N ASN A 149 11.13 15.21 -28.36
CA ASN A 149 11.09 15.79 -29.70
C ASN A 149 10.61 14.77 -30.75
N PHE A 150 11.07 13.52 -30.64
CA PHE A 150 10.59 12.44 -31.49
C PHE A 150 9.08 12.14 -31.27
N ALA A 151 8.62 12.13 -30.02
CA ALA A 151 7.23 11.88 -29.69
C ALA A 151 6.30 13.03 -30.14
N THR A 152 6.70 14.29 -29.93
CA THR A 152 5.91 15.46 -30.33
C THR A 152 5.79 15.59 -31.86
N GLN A 153 6.85 15.26 -32.60
CA GLN A 153 6.83 15.20 -34.06
C GLN A 153 5.85 14.12 -34.56
N LYS A 154 5.78 12.95 -33.91
CA LYS A 154 4.85 11.88 -34.30
C LYS A 154 3.40 12.10 -33.87
N LEU A 155 3.19 12.79 -32.75
CA LEU A 155 1.85 13.06 -32.21
C LEU A 155 1.23 14.37 -32.74
N GLY A 156 1.97 15.15 -33.53
CA GLY A 156 1.50 16.43 -34.07
C GLY A 156 1.33 17.54 -33.02
N LEU A 157 1.82 17.32 -31.79
CA LEU A 157 1.74 18.26 -30.67
C LEU A 157 2.94 19.23 -30.70
N VAL A 158 3.04 19.96 -31.80
CA VAL A 158 4.13 20.92 -32.03
C VAL A 158 3.98 22.09 -31.05
N GLY A 159 4.97 22.29 -30.17
CA GLY A 159 5.06 23.46 -29.28
C GLY A 159 4.79 23.20 -27.79
N VAL A 160 4.53 21.95 -27.37
CA VAL A 160 4.52 21.62 -25.94
C VAL A 160 5.97 21.59 -25.44
N GLN A 161 6.31 22.45 -24.50
CA GLN A 161 7.65 22.43 -23.89
C GLN A 161 7.84 21.15 -23.05
N PRO A 162 9.01 20.48 -23.09
CA PRO A 162 9.28 19.26 -22.32
C PRO A 162 8.96 19.41 -20.82
N MET A 163 9.27 20.57 -20.26
CA MET A 163 8.99 20.91 -18.85
C MET A 163 7.50 20.86 -18.50
N ARG A 164 6.61 21.25 -19.41
CA ARG A 164 5.15 21.21 -19.20
C ARG A 164 4.63 19.78 -19.16
N ALA A 165 5.20 18.88 -19.97
CA ALA A 165 4.84 17.47 -19.96
C ALA A 165 5.21 16.82 -18.61
N VAL A 166 6.42 17.09 -18.11
CA VAL A 166 6.83 16.66 -16.76
C VAL A 166 5.87 17.21 -15.71
N GLY A 167 5.55 18.50 -15.75
CA GLY A 167 4.59 19.12 -14.82
C GLY A 167 3.23 18.41 -14.80
N SER A 168 2.68 18.07 -15.97
CA SER A 168 1.41 17.34 -16.06
C SER A 168 1.48 15.94 -15.44
N LEU A 169 2.61 15.24 -15.56
CA LEU A 169 2.82 13.94 -14.95
C LEU A 169 2.79 14.02 -13.41
N PHE A 170 3.43 15.04 -12.83
CA PHE A 170 3.36 15.27 -11.37
C PHE A 170 1.92 15.51 -10.90
N VAL A 171 1.13 16.27 -11.66
CA VAL A 171 -0.29 16.51 -11.34
C VAL A 171 -1.09 15.21 -11.39
N ILE A 172 -0.92 14.39 -12.43
CA ILE A 172 -1.60 13.10 -12.55
C ILE A 172 -1.24 12.19 -11.37
N TYR A 173 0.04 12.08 -11.02
CA TYR A 173 0.50 11.27 -9.88
C TYR A 173 -0.06 11.77 -8.55
N ALA A 174 -0.11 13.10 -8.36
CA ALA A 174 -0.71 13.69 -7.17
C ALA A 174 -2.21 13.35 -7.07
N LEU A 175 -2.96 13.45 -8.18
CA LEU A 175 -4.38 13.09 -8.22
C LEU A 175 -4.60 11.61 -7.92
N LEU A 176 -3.79 10.72 -8.49
CA LEU A 176 -3.84 9.28 -8.19
C LEU A 176 -3.55 8.99 -6.71
N GLY A 177 -2.57 9.68 -6.13
CA GLY A 177 -2.24 9.57 -4.70
C GLY A 177 -3.39 10.05 -3.80
N ALA A 178 -4.01 11.17 -4.15
CA ALA A 178 -5.18 11.69 -3.44
C ALA A 178 -6.35 10.70 -3.50
N LEU A 179 -6.61 10.11 -4.67
CA LEU A 179 -7.67 9.11 -4.86
C LEU A 179 -7.39 7.86 -4.02
N ALA A 180 -6.17 7.32 -4.07
CA ALA A 180 -5.77 6.16 -3.28
C ALA A 180 -5.93 6.42 -1.77
N ALA A 181 -5.48 7.58 -1.29
CA ALA A 181 -5.64 7.95 0.11
C ALA A 181 -7.11 8.07 0.53
N PHE A 182 -7.94 8.63 -0.34
CA PHE A 182 -9.37 8.76 -0.09
C PHE A 182 -10.08 7.39 -0.03
N LEU A 183 -9.72 6.48 -0.94
CA LEU A 183 -10.22 5.09 -0.93
C LEU A 183 -9.77 4.36 0.34
N GLY A 184 -8.48 4.47 0.69
CA GLY A 184 -7.94 3.92 1.93
C GLY A 184 -8.67 4.44 3.17
N TYR A 185 -8.93 5.74 3.24
CA TYR A 185 -9.71 6.35 4.33
C TYR A 185 -11.13 5.79 4.42
N ARG A 186 -11.85 5.69 3.28
CA ARG A 186 -13.23 5.14 3.26
C ARG A 186 -13.26 3.68 3.67
N LEU A 187 -12.33 2.87 3.18
CA LEU A 187 -12.23 1.44 3.53
C LEU A 187 -11.87 1.26 5.01
N GLY A 188 -10.91 2.02 5.51
CA GLY A 188 -10.52 1.99 6.93
C GLY A 188 -11.66 2.38 7.87
N GLN A 189 -12.48 3.36 7.50
CA GLN A 189 -13.64 3.75 8.29
C GLN A 189 -14.75 2.70 8.30
N ARG A 190 -14.92 1.92 7.22
CA ARG A 190 -15.85 0.78 7.20
C ARG A 190 -15.35 -0.36 8.09
N ALA A 191 -14.09 -0.75 7.93
CA ALA A 191 -13.45 -1.78 8.76
C ALA A 191 -13.49 -1.43 10.25
N LYS A 192 -13.28 -0.15 10.58
CA LYS A 192 -13.42 0.34 11.96
C LYS A 192 -14.84 0.16 12.47
N LYS A 193 -15.87 0.50 11.69
CA LYS A 193 -17.28 0.32 12.11
C LYS A 193 -17.61 -1.15 12.35
N GLU A 194 -17.16 -2.04 11.47
CA GLU A 194 -17.37 -3.48 11.60
C GLU A 194 -16.74 -4.04 12.90
N GLN A 195 -15.49 -3.67 13.20
CA GLN A 195 -14.84 -4.05 14.46
C GLN A 195 -15.58 -3.56 15.72
N TYR A 196 -16.19 -2.36 15.67
CA TYR A 196 -17.00 -1.85 16.78
C TYR A 196 -18.34 -2.58 16.91
N CYS A 197 -18.98 -2.98 15.80
CA CYS A 197 -20.22 -3.77 15.84
C CYS A 197 -20.01 -5.19 16.35
N GLU A 198 -18.87 -5.81 16.06
CA GLU A 198 -18.51 -7.15 16.55
C GLU A 198 -18.27 -7.14 18.07
N HIS A 199 -17.79 -6.02 18.62
CA HIS A 199 -17.74 -5.73 20.06
C HIS A 199 -19.08 -5.20 20.63
N THR A 200 -20.22 -5.75 20.19
CA THR A 200 -21.46 -5.60 20.97
C THR A 200 -21.25 -6.34 22.32
N PRO A 201 -21.53 -5.73 23.48
CA PRO A 201 -21.35 -6.42 24.75
C PRO A 201 -22.18 -7.69 24.74
N LEU A 202 -21.54 -8.84 24.97
CA LEU A 202 -22.19 -10.12 25.27
C LEU A 202 -23.21 -10.04 26.43
N SER A 203 -23.32 -8.90 27.12
CA SER A 203 -24.31 -8.65 28.16
C SER A 203 -25.76 -8.47 27.65
N LYS A 204 -26.00 -8.57 26.33
CA LYS A 204 -27.35 -8.58 25.74
C LYS A 204 -27.68 -9.86 24.97
N ILE A 205 -26.88 -10.91 25.14
CA ILE A 205 -27.32 -12.26 24.76
C ILE A 205 -28.14 -12.78 25.94
N ASP A 206 -29.46 -12.64 25.84
CA ASP A 206 -30.39 -13.31 26.74
C ASP A 206 -30.07 -14.82 26.70
N GLY A 207 -29.71 -15.38 27.85
CA GLY A 207 -29.17 -16.74 28.00
C GLY A 207 -30.11 -17.87 27.57
N LYS A 208 -31.26 -17.55 26.97
CA LYS A 208 -32.23 -18.50 26.43
C LYS A 208 -32.06 -18.80 24.95
N GLN A 209 -31.22 -18.07 24.20
CA GLN A 209 -31.08 -18.29 22.75
C GLN A 209 -30.20 -19.49 22.39
N TRP A 210 -29.39 -19.99 23.32
CA TRP A 210 -28.52 -21.17 23.11
C TRP A 210 -29.20 -22.52 23.36
N GLN A 211 -30.50 -22.53 23.71
CA GLN A 211 -31.24 -23.77 24.04
C GLN A 211 -32.14 -24.29 22.90
N GLN A 212 -32.14 -23.66 21.73
CA GLN A 212 -32.88 -24.18 20.58
C GLN A 212 -31.92 -24.55 19.46
N PRO A 213 -31.82 -25.84 19.08
CA PRO A 213 -31.15 -26.22 17.84
C PRO A 213 -31.98 -25.65 16.68
N SER A 214 -31.49 -24.59 16.05
CA SER A 214 -32.04 -24.12 14.78
C SER A 214 -31.48 -25.00 13.67
N GLU A 215 -32.35 -25.87 13.16
CA GLU A 215 -32.21 -26.72 11.97
C GLU A 215 -31.50 -28.07 12.17
N GLU A 216 -32.27 -29.15 12.01
CA GLU A 216 -31.72 -30.47 11.65
C GLU A 216 -31.06 -30.32 10.28
N ILE A 217 -29.74 -30.15 10.28
CA ILE A 217 -28.94 -30.16 9.06
C ILE A 217 -28.95 -31.61 8.53
N GLU A 218 -29.85 -31.90 7.58
CA GLU A 218 -29.81 -33.12 6.80
C GLU A 218 -28.54 -33.15 5.94
N TYR A 219 -27.52 -33.85 6.40
CA TYR A 219 -26.32 -34.09 5.61
C TYR A 219 -26.65 -35.03 4.44
N SER A 220 -26.76 -34.47 3.23
CA SER A 220 -26.86 -35.27 2.01
C SER A 220 -25.50 -35.89 1.67
N THR A 221 -25.24 -37.05 2.25
CA THR A 221 -24.03 -37.88 2.05
C THR A 221 -23.74 -38.19 0.58
N ARG A 222 -24.76 -38.13 -0.29
CA ARG A 222 -24.63 -38.28 -1.73
C ARG A 222 -23.79 -37.19 -2.38
N PHE A 223 -23.86 -35.95 -1.89
CA PHE A 223 -23.11 -34.83 -2.46
C PHE A 223 -21.62 -34.89 -2.12
N LEU A 224 -21.31 -35.42 -0.92
CA LEU A 224 -19.94 -35.57 -0.43
C LEU A 224 -19.19 -36.67 -1.20
N ILE A 225 -19.86 -37.77 -1.55
CA ILE A 225 -19.27 -38.85 -2.36
C ILE A 225 -19.04 -38.39 -3.81
N LEU A 226 -19.95 -37.58 -4.37
CA LEU A 226 -19.86 -37.12 -5.75
C LEU A 226 -18.71 -36.11 -5.96
N LEU A 227 -18.36 -35.33 -4.92
CA LEU A 227 -17.25 -34.38 -4.95
C LEU A 227 -15.87 -35.02 -4.75
N VAL A 228 -15.80 -36.21 -4.14
CA VAL A 228 -14.53 -36.92 -3.89
C VAL A 228 -14.11 -37.80 -5.07
N ILE A 229 -15.03 -38.13 -5.97
CA ILE A 229 -14.78 -39.00 -7.13
C ILE A 229 -14.58 -38.19 -8.44
N ALA A 230 -14.94 -36.90 -8.46
CA ALA A 230 -14.70 -35.99 -9.59
C ALA A 230 -13.30 -35.38 -9.54
#